data_AF-A0A1M6VQI6-F1
#
_entry.id   AF-A0A1M6VQI6-F1
#
_cell.length_a   1.000
_cell.length_b   1.000
_cell.length_c   1.000
_cell.angle_alpha   90.00
_cell.angle_beta   90.00
_cell.angle_gamma   90.00
#
_symmetry.space_group_name_H-M   'P 1'
#
loop_
_entity.id
_entity.type
_entity.pdbx_description
1 polymer ?
#
loop_
_entity_poly.entity_id
_entity_poly.type
_entity_poly.pdbx_seq_one_letter_code
_entity_poly.pdbx_strand_id
1 'polypeptide(L)'
;MILVHLRNNVAAVDLHYNFKQTKSMGSNNKLAFLIFRIGIGVFFTIFGVMKLIGGPQVWEFLGGTMKFVGISFWPLFWGLLATLAELLGGLALITGFFVRPLSVALLFTMIMAAILKVASGAPFAEVSYPLVMILVTVFFVMNKGKYSEA
;
A
#
# COMPACT_ATOMS: atom_id res chain seq x y z
N MET A 1 28.26 18.44 49.40
CA MET A 1 29.01 18.06 48.18
C MET A 1 28.74 16.61 47.73
N ILE A 2 28.64 15.63 48.65
CA ILE A 2 28.45 14.20 48.31
C ILE A 2 27.07 13.87 47.70
N LEU A 3 25.99 14.51 48.17
CA LEU A 3 24.62 14.26 47.68
C LEU A 3 24.40 14.67 46.21
N VAL A 4 25.12 15.67 45.71
CA VAL A 4 25.05 16.11 44.30
C VAL A 4 25.74 15.10 43.39
N HIS A 5 26.82 14.47 43.87
CA HIS A 5 27.58 13.47 43.12
C HIS A 5 26.80 12.15 42.97
N LEU A 6 26.04 11.76 44.00
CA LEU A 6 25.15 10.58 43.94
C LEU A 6 23.95 10.82 43.01
N ARG A 7 23.32 12.00 43.06
CA ARG A 7 22.18 12.34 42.18
C ARG A 7 22.53 12.25 40.69
N ASN A 8 23.72 12.73 40.32
CA ASN A 8 24.18 12.69 38.93
C ASN A 8 24.49 11.25 38.45
N ASN A 9 24.92 10.37 39.34
CA ASN A 9 25.19 8.97 39.02
C ASN A 9 23.88 8.17 38.83
N VAL A 10 22.88 8.37 39.69
CA VAL A 10 21.56 7.70 39.52
C VAL A 10 20.88 8.16 38.22
N ALA A 11 20.88 9.46 37.94
CA ALA A 11 20.34 10.00 36.70
C ALA A 11 21.08 9.47 35.46
N ALA A 12 22.41 9.32 35.51
CA ALA A 12 23.19 8.77 34.40
C ALA A 12 22.96 7.26 34.17
N VAL A 13 22.72 6.51 35.25
CA VAL A 13 22.35 5.09 35.18
C VAL A 13 20.95 4.93 34.59
N ASP A 14 19.98 5.74 35.03
CA ASP A 14 18.62 5.75 34.47
C ASP A 14 18.59 6.15 33.00
N LEU A 15 19.43 7.11 32.58
CA LEU A 15 19.54 7.53 31.18
C LEU A 15 20.14 6.43 30.30
N HIS A 16 21.16 5.73 30.78
CA HIS A 16 21.73 4.58 30.08
C HIS A 16 20.78 3.38 30.02
N TYR A 17 20.00 3.14 31.08
CA TYR A 17 19.00 2.08 31.12
C TYR A 17 17.85 2.34 30.13
N ASN A 18 17.35 3.58 30.10
CA ASN A 18 16.31 4.00 29.15
C ASN A 18 16.80 3.95 27.69
N PHE A 19 18.05 4.32 27.40
CA PHE A 19 18.60 4.22 26.04
C PHE A 19 18.72 2.78 25.53
N LYS A 20 18.98 1.81 26.42
CA LYS A 20 19.11 0.40 26.02
C LYS A 20 17.76 -0.27 25.74
N GLN A 21 16.66 0.18 26.35
CA GLN A 21 15.32 -0.34 26.07
C GLN A 21 14.78 0.07 24.69
N THR A 22 15.17 1.23 24.15
CA THR A 22 14.67 1.67 22.82
C THR A 22 15.22 0.84 21.66
N LYS A 23 16.34 0.14 21.85
CA LYS A 23 17.01 -0.64 20.79
C LYS A 23 16.45 -2.05 20.58
N SER A 24 15.48 -2.48 21.40
CA SER A 24 14.89 -3.85 21.38
C SER A 24 13.61 -3.97 20.54
N MET A 25 13.13 -2.90 19.88
CA MET A 25 11.97 -2.95 18.97
C MET A 25 12.27 -3.62 17.60
N GLY A 26 13.18 -4.59 17.56
CA GLY A 26 13.93 -4.95 16.35
C GLY A 26 13.35 -6.05 15.45
N SER A 27 12.40 -6.88 15.92
CA SER A 27 11.92 -8.06 15.16
C SER A 27 10.43 -8.03 14.85
N ASN A 28 9.57 -7.88 15.87
CA ASN A 28 8.12 -8.01 15.72
C ASN A 28 7.51 -6.97 14.75
N ASN A 29 8.02 -5.74 14.77
CA ASN A 29 7.54 -4.67 13.90
C ASN A 29 7.90 -4.90 12.42
N LYS A 30 9.04 -5.55 12.15
CA LYS A 30 9.48 -5.88 10.78
C LYS A 30 8.66 -7.03 10.22
N LEU A 31 8.43 -8.06 11.04
CA LEU A 31 7.62 -9.21 10.67
C LEU A 31 6.16 -8.80 10.42
N ALA A 32 5.58 -7.96 11.29
CA ALA A 32 4.23 -7.44 11.10
C ALA A 32 4.10 -6.65 9.79
N PHE A 33 5.09 -5.80 9.48
CA PHE A 33 5.12 -5.07 8.21
C PHE A 33 5.25 -6.01 7.00
N LEU A 34 6.10 -7.03 7.08
CA LEU A 34 6.29 -8.01 6.02
C LEU A 34 5.00 -8.80 5.74
N ILE A 35 4.34 -9.30 6.79
CA ILE A 35 3.06 -10.01 6.68
C ILE A 35 2.00 -9.10 6.07
N PHE A 36 1.90 -7.85 6.53
CA PHE A 36 0.95 -6.88 5.98
C PHE A 36 1.20 -6.64 4.49
N ARG A 37 2.46 -6.45 4.10
CA ARG A 37 2.85 -6.19 2.72
C ARG A 37 2.56 -7.38 1.80
N ILE A 38 2.94 -8.58 2.21
CA ILE A 38 2.68 -9.81 1.45
C ILE A 38 1.18 -10.08 1.37
N GLY A 39 0.45 -9.95 2.49
CA GLY A 39 -0.99 -10.17 2.53
C GLY A 39 -1.74 -9.27 1.56
N ILE A 40 -1.47 -7.96 1.59
CA ILE A 40 -2.06 -7.00 0.64
C ILE A 40 -1.63 -7.31 -0.80
N GLY A 41 -0.35 -7.65 -1.02
CA GLY A 41 0.17 -8.01 -2.33
C GLY A 41 -0.51 -9.24 -2.94
N VAL A 42 -0.80 -10.26 -2.13
CA VAL A 42 -1.54 -11.47 -2.55
C VAL A 42 -2.95 -11.11 -2.99
N PHE A 43 -3.68 -10.28 -2.22
CA PHE A 43 -5.02 -9.84 -2.61
C PHE A 43 -5.02 -9.10 -3.96
N PHE A 44 -4.12 -8.14 -4.15
CA PHE A 44 -4.00 -7.44 -5.44
C PHE A 44 -3.61 -8.36 -6.59
N THR A 45 -2.73 -9.33 -6.35
CA THR A 45 -2.34 -10.32 -7.37
C THR A 45 -3.55 -11.17 -7.77
N ILE A 46 -4.33 -11.67 -6.81
CA ILE A 46 -5.54 -12.46 -7.09
C ILE A 46 -6.54 -11.62 -7.90
N PHE A 47 -6.86 -10.41 -7.46
CA PHE A 47 -7.78 -9.54 -8.18
C PHE A 47 -7.27 -9.15 -9.57
N GLY A 48 -5.98 -8.91 -9.72
CA GLY A 48 -5.33 -8.64 -11.00
C GLY A 48 -5.43 -9.84 -11.96
N VAL A 49 -5.16 -11.06 -11.48
CA VAL A 49 -5.32 -12.29 -12.27
C VAL A 49 -6.79 -12.50 -12.68
N MET A 50 -7.73 -12.31 -11.75
CA MET A 50 -9.16 -12.41 -12.05
C MET A 50 -9.59 -11.42 -13.15
N LYS A 51 -9.11 -10.16 -13.09
CA LYS A 51 -9.37 -9.15 -14.11
C LYS A 51 -8.68 -9.44 -15.44
N LEU A 52 -7.50 -10.07 -15.40
CA LEU A 52 -6.79 -10.47 -16.61
C LEU A 52 -7.52 -11.61 -17.34
N ILE A 53 -8.00 -12.62 -16.59
CA ILE A 53 -8.80 -13.73 -17.13
C ILE A 53 -10.16 -13.24 -17.66
N GLY A 54 -10.70 -12.17 -17.08
CA GLY A 54 -11.93 -11.52 -17.56
C GLY A 54 -11.87 -11.00 -19.01
N GLY A 55 -10.67 -10.87 -19.58
CA GLY A 55 -10.48 -10.60 -21.00
C GLY A 55 -10.86 -9.18 -21.46
N PRO A 56 -10.94 -8.97 -22.78
CA PRO A 56 -11.13 -7.64 -23.37
C PRO A 56 -12.38 -6.90 -22.90
N GLN A 57 -13.48 -7.61 -22.64
CA GLN A 57 -14.74 -7.01 -22.20
C GLN A 57 -14.60 -6.36 -20.81
N VAL A 58 -13.89 -7.02 -19.89
CA VAL A 58 -13.62 -6.47 -18.55
C VAL A 58 -12.68 -5.26 -18.65
N TRP A 59 -11.67 -5.32 -19.51
CA TRP A 59 -10.75 -4.21 -19.71
C TRP A 59 -11.45 -3.01 -20.36
N GLU A 60 -12.32 -3.22 -21.35
CA GLU A 60 -13.09 -2.14 -21.95
C GLU A 60 -14.03 -1.48 -20.94
N PHE A 61 -14.68 -2.26 -20.07
CA PHE A 61 -15.47 -1.73 -18.96
C PHE A 61 -14.62 -0.91 -17.98
N LEU A 62 -13.48 -1.44 -17.55
CA LEU A 62 -12.56 -0.78 -16.62
C LEU A 62 -12.00 0.52 -17.20
N GLY A 63 -11.54 0.54 -18.44
CA GLY A 63 -11.04 1.77 -19.04
C GLY A 63 -12.14 2.70 -19.52
N GLY A 64 -13.37 2.22 -19.70
CA GLY A 64 -14.56 3.05 -19.89
C GLY A 64 -14.84 3.96 -18.69
N THR A 65 -14.28 3.67 -17.51
CA THR A 65 -14.35 4.57 -16.33
C THR A 65 -13.59 5.88 -16.54
N MET A 66 -12.63 5.92 -17.47
CA MET A 66 -11.85 7.12 -17.78
C MET A 66 -12.73 8.27 -18.30
N LYS A 67 -13.96 7.98 -18.76
CA LYS A 67 -14.94 9.01 -19.15
C LYS A 67 -15.26 9.97 -18.00
N PHE A 68 -15.18 9.51 -16.74
CA PHE A 68 -15.45 10.35 -15.57
C PHE A 68 -14.38 11.43 -15.35
N VAL A 69 -13.20 11.27 -15.94
CA VAL A 69 -12.12 12.27 -15.93
C VAL A 69 -11.96 12.95 -17.29
N GLY A 70 -12.94 12.81 -18.19
CA GLY A 70 -12.95 13.43 -19.52
C GLY A 70 -12.17 12.69 -20.61
N ILE A 71 -11.68 11.47 -20.34
CA ILE A 71 -10.92 10.66 -21.30
C ILE A 71 -11.83 9.57 -21.88
N SER A 72 -12.20 9.69 -23.15
CA SER A 72 -13.09 8.74 -23.85
C SER A 72 -12.41 7.91 -24.93
N PHE A 73 -11.11 8.10 -25.16
CA PHE A 73 -10.36 7.35 -26.17
C PHE A 73 -9.69 6.11 -25.57
N TRP A 74 -9.60 5.04 -26.38
CA TRP A 74 -8.92 3.78 -26.09
C TRP A 74 -9.25 3.14 -24.72
N PRO A 75 -10.53 2.92 -24.40
CA PRO A 75 -10.95 2.30 -23.13
C PRO A 75 -10.29 0.93 -22.91
N LEU A 76 -10.13 0.11 -23.95
CA LEU A 76 -9.46 -1.18 -23.82
C LEU A 76 -8.02 -1.06 -23.29
N PHE A 77 -7.26 -0.06 -23.77
CA PHE A 77 -5.89 0.18 -23.35
C PHE A 77 -5.82 0.60 -21.88
N TRP A 78 -6.66 1.55 -21.47
CA TRP A 78 -6.68 2.04 -20.09
C TRP A 78 -7.09 0.96 -19.09
N GLY A 79 -8.04 0.09 -19.44
CA GLY A 79 -8.43 -1.01 -18.57
C GLY A 79 -7.42 -2.14 -18.50
N LEU A 80 -6.71 -2.43 -19.60
CA LEU A 80 -5.57 -3.34 -19.57
C LEU A 80 -4.47 -2.76 -18.67
N LEU A 81 -4.16 -1.46 -18.80
CA LEU A 81 -3.17 -0.79 -17.95
C LEU A 81 -3.56 -0.85 -16.47
N ALA A 82 -4.84 -0.64 -16.13
CA ALA A 82 -5.34 -0.77 -14.77
C ALA A 82 -5.22 -2.21 -14.24
N THR A 83 -5.52 -3.20 -15.08
CA THR A 83 -5.39 -4.63 -14.73
C THR A 83 -3.94 -5.02 -14.50
N LEU A 84 -3.02 -4.57 -15.37
CA LEU A 84 -1.59 -4.80 -15.21
C LEU A 84 -1.03 -4.06 -13.99
N ALA A 85 -1.47 -2.85 -13.70
CA ALA A 85 -1.08 -2.12 -12.50
C ALA A 85 -1.49 -2.86 -11.23
N GLU A 86 -2.68 -3.46 -11.19
CA GLU A 86 -3.11 -4.30 -10.06
C GLU A 86 -2.28 -5.57 -9.91
N LEU A 87 -2.04 -6.28 -11.01
CA LEU A 87 -1.25 -7.52 -11.00
C LEU A 87 0.21 -7.25 -10.62
N LEU A 88 0.88 -6.35 -11.35
CA LEU A 88 2.29 -6.03 -11.13
C LEU A 88 2.50 -5.33 -9.79
N GLY A 89 1.56 -4.49 -9.36
CA GLY A 89 1.58 -3.88 -8.05
C GLY A 89 1.45 -4.89 -6.92
N GLY A 90 0.57 -5.88 -7.06
CA GLY A 90 0.48 -7.01 -6.13
C GLY A 90 1.78 -7.79 -6.04
N LEU A 91 2.36 -8.15 -7.19
CA LEU A 91 3.64 -8.88 -7.25
C LEU A 91 4.81 -8.06 -6.68
N ALA A 92 4.85 -6.75 -6.90
CA ALA A 92 5.85 -5.87 -6.31
C ALA A 92 5.75 -5.81 -4.78
N LEU A 93 4.52 -5.75 -4.25
CA LEU A 93 4.28 -5.80 -2.82
C LEU A 93 4.71 -7.15 -2.24
N ILE A 94 4.49 -8.28 -2.92
CA ILE A 94 4.98 -9.59 -2.45
C ILE A 94 6.51 -9.64 -2.48
N THR A 95 7.12 -9.32 -3.61
CA THR A 95 8.53 -9.65 -3.89
C THR A 95 9.54 -8.77 -3.19
N GLY A 96 9.25 -7.49 -2.99
CA GLY A 96 10.28 -6.54 -2.52
C GLY A 96 10.44 -5.36 -3.45
N PHE A 97 10.20 -5.60 -4.73
CA PHE A 97 10.86 -4.87 -5.80
C PHE A 97 9.97 -3.78 -6.40
N PHE A 98 10.54 -2.61 -6.65
CA PHE A 98 9.83 -1.45 -7.22
C PHE A 98 8.48 -1.13 -6.55
N VAL A 99 8.38 -1.35 -5.24
CA VAL A 99 7.13 -1.13 -4.49
C VAL A 99 6.61 0.28 -4.67
N ARG A 100 7.49 1.29 -4.66
CA ARG A 100 7.08 2.70 -4.72
C ARG A 100 6.41 3.06 -6.05
N PRO A 101 7.05 2.91 -7.22
CA PRO A 101 6.40 3.27 -8.50
C PRO A 101 5.14 2.43 -8.76
N LEU A 102 5.15 1.14 -8.42
CA LEU A 102 3.98 0.29 -8.63
C LEU A 102 2.85 0.56 -7.62
N SER A 103 3.17 1.02 -6.40
CA SER A 103 2.14 1.49 -5.46
C SER A 103 1.49 2.80 -5.91
N VAL A 104 2.22 3.67 -6.63
CA VAL A 104 1.62 4.86 -7.26
C VAL A 104 0.64 4.45 -8.36
N ALA A 105 1.00 3.46 -9.18
CA ALA A 105 0.09 2.94 -10.19
C ALA A 105 -1.16 2.30 -9.55
N LEU A 106 -1.00 1.50 -8.48
CA LEU A 106 -2.10 0.95 -7.69
C LEU A 106 -2.99 2.04 -7.07
N LEU A 107 -2.38 3.11 -6.55
CA LEU A 107 -3.13 4.23 -5.98
C LEU A 107 -4.05 4.84 -7.04
N PHE A 108 -3.55 5.05 -8.27
CA PHE A 108 -4.36 5.57 -9.36
C PHE A 108 -5.52 4.63 -9.72
N THR A 109 -5.30 3.32 -9.80
CA THR A 109 -6.38 2.36 -10.09
C THR A 109 -7.44 2.35 -8.99
N MET A 110 -7.05 2.44 -7.73
CA MET A 110 -7.99 2.50 -6.61
C MET A 110 -8.79 3.80 -6.56
N ILE A 111 -8.18 4.94 -6.93
CA ILE A 111 -8.90 6.21 -7.08
C ILE A 111 -9.96 6.09 -8.18
N MET A 112 -9.59 5.58 -9.36
CA MET A 112 -10.53 5.40 -10.47
C MET A 112 -11.65 4.40 -10.11
N ALA A 113 -11.32 3.33 -9.39
CA ALA A 113 -12.31 2.38 -8.89
C ALA A 113 -13.29 3.02 -7.88
N ALA A 114 -12.78 3.87 -6.96
CA ALA A 114 -13.63 4.61 -6.03
C ALA A 114 -14.58 5.57 -6.78
N ILE A 115 -14.07 6.32 -7.76
CA ILE A 115 -14.88 7.20 -8.61
C ILE A 115 -15.97 6.40 -9.33
N LEU A 116 -15.62 5.27 -9.95
CA LEU A 116 -16.60 4.39 -10.61
C LEU A 116 -17.70 3.96 -9.63
N LYS A 117 -17.34 3.45 -8.45
CA LYS A 117 -18.32 2.92 -7.48
C LYS A 117 -19.25 4.02 -6.94
N VAL A 118 -18.71 5.21 -6.69
CA VAL A 118 -19.52 6.37 -6.30
C VAL A 118 -20.44 6.80 -7.44
N ALA A 119 -19.91 6.91 -8.66
CA ALA A 119 -20.67 7.32 -9.84
C ALA A 119 -21.74 6.31 -10.26
N SER A 120 -21.54 5.02 -9.98
CA SER A 120 -22.54 3.97 -10.22
C SER A 120 -23.62 3.90 -9.15
N GLY A 121 -23.57 4.74 -8.11
CA GLY A 121 -24.50 4.68 -6.98
C GLY A 121 -24.39 3.39 -6.16
N ALA A 122 -23.20 2.78 -6.12
CA ALA A 122 -23.00 1.53 -5.39
C ALA A 122 -23.17 1.73 -3.88
N PRO A 123 -23.60 0.71 -3.13
CA PRO A 123 -23.68 0.77 -1.68
C PRO A 123 -22.32 1.13 -1.06
N PHE A 124 -22.34 1.78 0.12
CA PHE A 124 -21.10 2.16 0.82
C PHE A 124 -20.16 0.96 1.07
N ALA A 125 -20.70 -0.25 1.24
CA ALA A 125 -19.93 -1.47 1.39
C ALA A 125 -19.00 -1.76 0.19
N GLU A 126 -19.38 -1.39 -1.03
CA GLU A 126 -18.56 -1.57 -2.23
C GLU A 126 -17.59 -0.40 -2.46
N VAL A 127 -17.96 0.79 -1.99
CA VAL A 127 -17.11 2.00 -2.05
C VAL A 127 -16.01 1.95 -0.98
N SER A 128 -16.27 1.32 0.17
CA SER A 128 -15.33 1.27 1.29
C SER A 128 -14.05 0.52 0.94
N TYR A 129 -14.13 -0.55 0.12
CA TYR A 129 -12.97 -1.32 -0.30
C TYR A 129 -11.91 -0.45 -1.01
N PRO A 130 -12.20 0.22 -2.16
CA PRO A 130 -11.21 1.04 -2.82
C PRO A 130 -10.73 2.22 -1.95
N LEU A 131 -11.59 2.78 -1.08
CA LEU A 131 -11.18 3.83 -0.13
C LEU A 131 -10.13 3.35 0.88
N VAL A 132 -10.32 2.16 1.46
CA VAL A 132 -9.32 1.57 2.36
C VAL A 132 -8.03 1.26 1.59
N MET A 133 -8.13 0.74 0.37
CA MET A 133 -6.95 0.44 -0.45
C MET A 133 -6.18 1.70 -0.87
N ILE A 134 -6.83 2.85 -1.01
CA ILE A 134 -6.16 4.15 -1.19
C ILE A 134 -5.27 4.46 0.01
N LEU A 135 -5.76 4.31 1.25
CA LEU A 135 -4.96 4.57 2.44
C LEU A 135 -3.75 3.62 2.54
N VAL A 136 -3.97 2.34 2.22
CA VAL A 136 -2.92 1.31 2.23
C VAL A 136 -1.86 1.59 1.17
N THR A 137 -2.25 1.97 -0.04
CA THR A 137 -1.32 2.28 -1.13
C THR A 137 -0.56 3.59 -0.86
N VAL A 138 -1.21 4.61 -0.30
CA VAL A 138 -0.53 5.84 0.17
C VAL A 138 0.53 5.52 1.22
N PHE A 139 0.23 4.63 2.16
CA PHE A 139 1.23 4.17 3.14
C PHE A 139 2.45 3.56 2.47
N PHE A 140 2.30 2.71 1.45
CA PHE A 140 3.43 2.13 0.71
C PHE A 140 4.19 3.14 -0.16
N VAL A 141 3.52 4.18 -0.67
CA VAL A 141 4.17 5.28 -1.42
C VAL A 141 5.04 6.13 -0.49
N MET A 142 4.52 6.47 0.69
CA MET A 142 5.19 7.34 1.66
C MET A 142 6.29 6.62 2.46
N ASN A 143 6.13 5.33 2.71
CA ASN A 143 7.09 4.57 3.50
C ASN A 143 8.41 4.41 2.72
N LYS A 144 9.45 5.15 3.13
CA LYS A 144 10.79 5.17 2.51
C LYS A 144 11.57 3.86 2.66
N GLY A 145 10.99 2.81 3.24
CA GLY A 145 11.54 1.46 3.17
C GLY A 145 12.97 1.38 3.70
N LYS A 146 13.17 1.53 5.02
CA LYS A 146 14.37 0.96 5.69
C LYS A 146 14.38 -0.59 5.66
N TYR A 147 13.42 -1.20 4.96
CA TYR A 147 13.22 -2.64 4.77
C TYR A 147 13.06 -3.00 3.28
N SER A 148 13.52 -2.11 2.38
CA SER A 148 13.66 -2.38 0.95
C SER A 148 14.97 -3.11 0.62
N GLU A 149 15.81 -3.35 1.62
CA GLU A 149 17.03 -4.15 1.53
C GLU A 149 16.80 -5.42 2.35
N ALA A 150 16.35 -6.46 1.66
CA ALA A 150 16.49 -7.85 2.06
C ALA A 150 16.83 -8.62 0.78
#